data_AF-A0A920TP06-F1
#
_entry.id   AF-A0A920TP06-F1
#
_cell.length_a   1.000
_cell.length_b   1.000
_cell.length_c   1.000
_cell.angle_alpha   90.00
_cell.angle_beta   90.00
_cell.angle_gamma   90.00
#
_symmetry.space_group_name_H-M   'P 1'
#
loop_
_entity.id
_entity.type
_entity.pdbx_description
1 polymer ?
#
loop_
_entity_poly.entity_id
_entity_poly.type
_entity_poly.pdbx_seq_one_letter_code
_entity_poly.pdbx_strand_id
1 'polypeptide(L)'
;MVLFASMLASGDNLQLASVKAVDQNYPLVGGVELRSESKNIYVKRPPDLGQVWLDLRLMDILKLEVGQTVSIGDADFIVSHSILSEPDRASNSFAFAPKAIINAQDLEKTNVVQPGKQGKIFDSVLLEKKKNSFLAKNILEKTKQPRR
;
A
#
# COMPACT_ATOMS: atom_id res chain seq x y z
N MET A 1 6.18 6.44 -8.87
CA MET A 1 5.72 5.68 -7.68
C MET A 1 4.32 5.14 -7.87
N VAL A 2 4.07 3.87 -7.54
CA VAL A 2 2.76 3.23 -7.52
C VAL A 2 2.52 2.62 -6.13
N LEU A 3 1.29 2.72 -5.63
CA LEU A 3 0.86 2.15 -4.34
C LEU A 3 -0.30 1.19 -4.59
N PHE A 4 -0.21 0.00 -4.02
CA PHE A 4 -1.26 -1.01 -4.13
C PHE A 4 -1.30 -1.90 -2.88
N ALA A 5 -2.40 -2.62 -2.69
CA ALA A 5 -2.50 -3.65 -1.65
C ALA A 5 -2.16 -5.01 -2.26
N SER A 6 -1.37 -5.82 -1.56
CA SER A 6 -1.06 -7.19 -1.99
C SER A 6 -0.97 -8.12 -0.79
N MET A 7 -1.34 -9.38 -0.99
CA MET A 7 -0.98 -10.43 -0.05
C MET A 7 0.52 -10.69 -0.15
N LEU A 8 1.20 -10.72 0.98
CA LEU A 8 2.58 -11.16 1.13
C LEU A 8 2.58 -12.55 1.77
N ALA A 9 3.49 -13.42 1.33
CA ALA A 9 3.60 -14.78 1.82
C ALA A 9 5.04 -15.16 2.20
N SER A 10 5.18 -15.94 3.27
CA SER A 10 6.41 -16.63 3.65
C SER A 10 6.06 -17.94 4.35
N GLY A 11 6.38 -19.06 3.72
CA GLY A 11 5.91 -20.38 4.16
C GLY A 11 4.38 -20.40 4.30
N ASP A 12 3.91 -20.72 5.51
CA ASP A 12 2.47 -20.74 5.84
C ASP A 12 1.92 -19.39 6.33
N ASN A 13 2.76 -18.35 6.46
CA ASN A 13 2.34 -17.04 6.96
C ASN A 13 1.89 -16.15 5.80
N LEU A 14 0.72 -15.52 5.94
CA LEU A 14 0.13 -14.62 4.95
C LEU A 14 -0.27 -13.30 5.63
N GLN A 15 0.04 -12.17 4.98
CA GLN A 15 -0.33 -10.85 5.49
C GLN A 15 -0.65 -9.89 4.33
N LEU A 16 -1.83 -9.25 4.40
CA LEU A 16 -2.15 -8.16 3.50
C LEU A 16 -1.33 -6.92 3.87
N ALA A 17 -0.62 -6.36 2.88
CA ALA A 17 0.27 -5.22 3.07
C ALA A 17 0.05 -4.15 2.00
N SER A 18 0.47 -2.92 2.32
CA SER A 18 0.62 -1.86 1.32
C SER A 18 1.99 -2.00 0.66
N VAL A 19 2.01 -2.25 -0.64
CA VAL A 19 3.23 -2.30 -1.44
C VAL A 19 3.42 -0.97 -2.16
N LYS A 20 4.60 -0.38 -2.01
CA LYS A 20 5.03 0.85 -2.67
C LYS A 20 6.11 0.49 -3.69
N ALA A 21 5.80 0.64 -4.97
CA ALA A 21 6.76 0.48 -6.05
C ALA A 21 7.38 1.84 -6.40
N VAL A 22 8.70 1.96 -6.23
CA VAL A 22 9.43 3.24 -6.32
C VAL A 22 10.52 3.22 -7.39
N ASP A 23 10.70 4.34 -8.07
CA ASP A 23 11.71 4.53 -9.10
C ASP A 23 12.98 5.21 -8.53
N GLN A 24 13.93 5.54 -9.41
CA GLN A 24 15.22 6.13 -9.05
C GLN A 24 15.12 7.51 -8.41
N ASN A 25 13.99 8.22 -8.56
CA ASN A 25 13.80 9.54 -7.97
C ASN A 25 13.31 9.47 -6.51
N TYR A 26 13.13 8.26 -5.96
CA TYR A 26 12.69 8.07 -4.59
C TYR A 26 13.87 8.07 -3.60
N PRO A 27 13.72 8.74 -2.45
CA PRO A 27 12.62 9.62 -2.06
C PRO A 27 12.78 11.04 -2.61
N LEU A 28 11.66 11.71 -2.88
CA LEU A 28 11.65 13.08 -3.41
C LEU A 28 12.22 14.10 -2.42
N VAL A 29 11.99 13.89 -1.13
CA VAL A 29 12.46 14.76 -0.04
C VAL A 29 13.04 13.88 1.05
N GLY A 30 14.15 14.30 1.67
CA GLY A 30 14.79 13.54 2.74
C GLY A 30 15.44 12.25 2.24
N GLY A 31 15.13 11.14 2.90
CA GLY A 31 15.80 9.85 2.76
C GLY A 31 15.13 8.81 3.64
N VAL A 32 15.29 7.54 3.30
CA VAL A 32 14.73 6.41 4.06
C VAL A 32 15.77 5.92 5.04
N GLU A 33 15.39 5.75 6.30
CA GLU A 33 16.21 5.08 7.29
C GLU A 33 15.87 3.59 7.30
N LEU A 34 16.88 2.77 7.06
CA LEU A 34 16.79 1.32 6.97
C LEU A 34 17.69 0.68 8.02
N ARG A 35 17.37 -0.54 8.41
CA ARG A 35 18.25 -1.39 9.22
C ARG A 35 18.48 -2.71 8.53
N SER A 36 19.76 -3.09 8.45
CA SER A 36 20.22 -4.44 8.13
C SER A 36 21.09 -4.91 9.27
N GLU A 37 20.81 -6.11 9.79
CA GLU A 37 21.49 -6.68 10.96
C GLU A 37 21.53 -5.66 12.12
N SER A 38 22.73 -5.20 12.50
CA SER A 38 22.97 -4.27 13.60
C SER A 38 23.29 -2.84 13.15
N LYS A 39 23.12 -2.51 11.87
CA LYS A 39 23.49 -1.20 11.31
C LYS A 39 22.29 -0.48 10.71
N ASN A 40 22.10 0.77 11.12
CA ASN A 40 21.20 1.70 10.46
C ASN A 40 21.92 2.39 9.30
N ILE A 41 21.23 2.54 8.18
CA ILE A 41 21.69 3.29 7.02
C ILE A 41 20.62 4.28 6.56
N TYR A 42 21.06 5.39 5.99
CA TYR A 42 20.18 6.39 5.40
C TYR A 42 20.39 6.40 3.89
N VAL A 43 19.33 6.16 3.12
CA VAL A 43 19.41 5.97 1.67
C VAL A 43 18.50 6.92 0.90
N LYS A 44 18.96 7.32 -0.29
CA LYS A 44 18.19 8.12 -1.26
C LYS A 44 18.13 7.44 -2.62
N ARG A 45 17.74 6.17 -2.59
CA ARG A 45 17.60 5.31 -3.77
C ARG A 45 16.46 4.33 -3.53
N PRO A 46 15.92 3.66 -4.57
CA PRO A 46 15.01 2.53 -4.38
C PRO A 46 15.77 1.26 -3.90
N PRO A 47 15.05 0.20 -3.51
CA PRO A 47 15.62 -1.13 -3.41
C PRO A 47 16.27 -1.56 -4.73
N ASP A 48 17.29 -2.41 -4.64
CA ASP A 48 17.86 -3.06 -5.82
C ASP A 48 16.84 -4.04 -6.44
N LEU A 49 17.02 -4.38 -7.72
CA LEU A 49 16.10 -5.28 -8.43
C LEU A 49 16.02 -6.65 -7.74
N GLY A 50 14.81 -7.18 -7.61
CA GLY A 50 14.53 -8.44 -6.91
C GLY A 50 14.65 -8.34 -5.38
N GLN A 51 14.85 -7.14 -4.83
CA GLN A 51 14.86 -6.91 -3.38
C GLN A 51 13.63 -6.15 -2.90
N VAL A 52 13.33 -6.33 -1.63
CA VAL A 52 12.25 -5.64 -0.93
C VAL A 52 12.72 -5.11 0.42
N TRP A 53 12.21 -3.95 0.80
CA TRP A 53 12.30 -3.45 2.17
C TRP A 53 10.96 -3.66 2.86
N LEU A 54 10.98 -4.21 4.08
CA LEU A 54 9.77 -4.51 4.84
C LEU A 54 9.72 -3.70 6.14
N ASP A 55 8.53 -3.26 6.53
CA ASP A 55 8.29 -2.78 7.89
C ASP A 55 8.58 -3.91 8.90
N LEU A 56 9.15 -3.57 10.06
CA LEU A 56 9.47 -4.55 11.10
C LEU A 56 8.25 -5.40 11.49
N ARG A 57 7.05 -4.80 11.52
CA ARG A 57 5.83 -5.54 11.82
C ARG A 57 5.50 -6.61 10.78
N LEU A 58 5.79 -6.38 9.49
CA LEU A 58 5.60 -7.41 8.46
C LEU A 58 6.57 -8.55 8.67
N MET A 59 7.82 -8.23 8.98
CA MET A 59 8.85 -9.23 9.25
C MET A 59 8.45 -10.12 10.42
N ASP A 60 7.95 -9.53 11.51
CA ASP A 60 7.47 -10.29 12.68
C ASP A 60 6.28 -11.21 12.34
N ILE A 61 5.28 -10.70 11.62
CA ILE A 61 4.07 -11.48 11.25
C ILE A 61 4.42 -12.61 10.29
N LEU A 62 5.27 -12.35 9.30
CA LEU A 62 5.67 -13.31 8.28
C LEU A 62 6.82 -14.22 8.75
N LYS A 63 7.35 -13.99 9.96
CA LYS A 63 8.51 -14.68 10.54
C LYS A 63 9.72 -14.65 9.61
N LEU A 64 10.00 -13.46 9.09
CA LEU A 64 11.08 -13.21 8.14
C LEU A 64 12.23 -12.46 8.77
N GLU A 65 13.43 -12.77 8.31
CA GLU A 65 14.67 -12.03 8.60
C GLU A 65 15.26 -11.45 7.31
N VAL A 66 16.20 -10.50 7.47
CA VAL A 66 16.97 -9.99 6.32
C VAL A 66 17.75 -11.14 5.67
N GLY A 67 17.73 -11.20 4.34
CA GLY A 67 18.31 -12.25 3.52
C GLY A 67 17.34 -13.36 3.12
N GLN A 68 16.15 -13.41 3.72
CA GLN A 68 15.13 -14.40 3.37
C GLN A 68 14.20 -13.92 2.25
N THR A 69 13.45 -14.87 1.67
CA THR A 69 12.54 -14.63 0.55
C THR A 69 11.11 -14.38 1.02
N VAL A 70 10.44 -13.42 0.40
CA VAL A 70 9.00 -13.17 0.54
C VAL A 70 8.34 -13.11 -0.83
N SER A 71 7.16 -13.70 -0.95
CA SER A 71 6.36 -13.63 -2.18
C SER A 71 5.40 -12.43 -2.12
N ILE A 72 5.29 -11.70 -3.22
CA ILE A 72 4.37 -10.56 -3.43
C ILE A 72 3.63 -10.78 -4.74
N GLY A 73 2.34 -11.15 -4.65
CA GLY A 73 1.59 -11.58 -5.83
C GLY A 73 2.26 -12.81 -6.45
N ASP A 74 2.66 -12.70 -7.72
CA ASP A 74 3.27 -13.79 -8.49
C ASP A 74 4.81 -13.77 -8.49
N ALA A 75 5.45 -12.85 -7.73
CA ALA A 75 6.92 -12.69 -7.72
C ALA A 75 7.53 -12.85 -6.33
N ASP A 76 8.76 -13.38 -6.31
CA ASP A 76 9.57 -13.55 -5.10
C ASP A 76 10.65 -12.48 -4.99
N PHE A 77 10.87 -12.01 -3.76
CA PHE A 77 11.83 -10.95 -3.43
C PHE A 77 12.69 -11.33 -2.23
N ILE A 78 13.95 -10.91 -2.24
CA ILE A 78 14.84 -11.03 -1.08
C ILE A 78 14.62 -9.81 -0.16
N VAL A 79 14.32 -10.06 1.10
CA VAL A 79 14.22 -9.02 2.13
C VAL A 79 15.62 -8.47 2.38
N SER A 80 15.94 -7.29 1.85
CA SER A 80 17.29 -6.73 2.01
C SER A 80 17.43 -5.88 3.26
N HIS A 81 16.34 -5.22 3.69
CA HIS A 81 16.37 -4.32 4.85
C HIS A 81 15.00 -4.25 5.55
N SER A 82 15.03 -3.91 6.82
CA SER A 82 13.86 -3.43 7.56
C SER A 82 13.73 -1.90 7.46
N ILE A 83 12.51 -1.39 7.38
CA ILE A 83 12.22 0.05 7.31
C ILE A 83 12.08 0.60 8.73
N LEU A 84 12.90 1.58 9.08
CA LEU A 84 12.79 2.31 10.35
C LEU A 84 11.99 3.61 10.19
N SER A 85 12.24 4.35 9.12
CA SER A 85 11.56 5.60 8.83
C SER A 85 11.55 5.90 7.33
N GLU A 86 10.45 6.46 6.84
CA GLU A 86 10.33 6.98 5.47
C GLU A 86 9.76 8.42 5.51
N PRO A 87 10.22 9.32 4.62
CA PRO A 87 9.91 10.74 4.69
C PRO A 87 8.46 11.08 4.34
N ASP A 88 7.76 10.19 3.63
CA ASP A 88 6.39 10.36 3.14
C ASP A 88 5.35 9.53 3.92
N ARG A 89 5.75 8.97 5.08
CA ARG A 89 4.89 8.10 5.91
C ARG A 89 3.61 8.79 6.38
N ALA A 90 3.73 10.03 6.83
CA ALA A 90 2.65 10.78 7.46
C ALA A 90 1.61 11.34 6.46
N SER A 91 2.01 11.51 5.19
CA SER A 91 1.16 12.09 4.15
C SER A 91 0.22 11.07 3.47
N ASN A 92 0.34 9.78 3.78
CA ASN A 92 -0.38 8.73 3.06
C ASN A 92 -1.59 8.19 3.86
N SER A 93 -2.79 8.23 3.30
CA SER A 93 -4.03 7.77 3.95
C SER A 93 -4.04 6.26 4.28
N PHE A 94 -3.10 5.48 3.71
CA PHE A 94 -2.87 4.06 4.01
C PHE A 94 -1.78 3.79 5.07
N ALA A 95 -1.39 4.80 5.86
CA ALA A 95 -0.34 4.66 6.89
C ALA A 95 -0.61 3.57 7.96
N PHE A 96 -1.82 3.00 8.02
CA PHE A 96 -2.21 1.98 8.98
C PHE A 96 -1.85 0.54 8.59
N ALA A 97 -1.63 0.27 7.29
CA ALA A 97 -1.20 -1.05 6.84
C ALA A 97 0.33 -1.19 6.94
N PRO A 98 0.84 -2.34 7.41
CA PRO A 98 2.26 -2.65 7.32
C PRO A 98 2.74 -2.52 5.86
N LYS A 99 3.95 -1.98 5.63
CA LYS A 99 4.41 -1.54 4.30
C LYS A 99 5.59 -2.36 3.77
N ALA A 100 5.55 -2.63 2.47
CA ALA A 100 6.66 -3.14 1.69
C ALA A 100 7.06 -2.12 0.61
N ILE A 101 8.36 -1.99 0.32
CA ILE A 101 8.88 -1.13 -0.75
C ILE A 101 9.68 -2.00 -1.72
N ILE A 102 9.33 -1.95 -3.01
CA ILE A 102 10.01 -2.65 -4.10
C ILE A 102 10.50 -1.66 -5.17
N ASN A 103 11.41 -2.10 -6.02
CA ASN A 103 11.78 -1.35 -7.21
C ASN A 103 10.60 -1.33 -8.21
N ALA A 104 10.32 -0.17 -8.80
CA ALA A 104 9.23 0.00 -9.78
C ALA A 104 9.39 -0.87 -11.03
N GLN A 105 10.62 -1.25 -11.38
CA GLN A 105 10.88 -2.16 -12.50
C GLN A 105 10.45 -3.61 -12.21
N ASP A 106 10.25 -3.97 -10.94
CA ASP A 106 9.75 -5.29 -10.56
C ASP A 106 8.22 -5.34 -10.44
N LEU A 107 7.53 -4.19 -10.59
CA LEU A 107 6.07 -4.11 -10.44
C LEU A 107 5.33 -5.08 -11.37
N GLU A 108 5.74 -5.14 -12.63
CA GLU A 108 5.10 -6.01 -13.63
C GLU A 108 5.23 -7.49 -13.27
N LYS A 109 6.33 -7.89 -12.63
CA LYS A 109 6.56 -9.27 -12.19
C LYS A 109 5.56 -9.71 -11.12
N THR A 110 5.10 -8.79 -10.27
CA THR A 110 4.12 -9.10 -9.21
C THR A 110 2.76 -9.48 -9.78
N ASN A 111 2.45 -9.07 -11.01
CA ASN A 111 1.18 -9.29 -11.67
C ASN A 111 -0.06 -8.71 -10.94
N VAL A 112 0.15 -7.91 -9.88
CA VAL A 112 -0.93 -7.35 -9.05
C VAL A 112 -1.58 -6.14 -9.74
N VAL A 113 -0.81 -5.39 -10.52
CA VAL A 113 -1.27 -4.20 -11.23
C VAL A 113 -1.17 -4.46 -12.74
N GLN A 114 -2.17 -5.14 -13.31
CA GLN A 114 -2.27 -5.31 -14.76
C GLN A 114 -3.10 -4.17 -15.40
N PRO A 115 -2.66 -3.58 -16.53
CA PRO A 115 -3.47 -2.67 -17.33
C PRO A 115 -4.65 -3.43 -17.94
N GLY A 116 -5.76 -3.47 -17.21
CA GLY A 116 -6.95 -4.27 -17.54
C GLY A 116 -7.86 -4.49 -16.34
N LYS A 117 -7.31 -4.44 -15.12
CA LYS A 117 -8.10 -4.37 -13.88
C LYS A 117 -8.07 -2.96 -13.32
N GLN A 118 -8.89 -2.09 -13.91
CA GLN A 118 -9.25 -0.80 -13.33
C GLN A 118 -10.16 -1.03 -12.11
N GLY A 119 -9.62 -1.65 -11.07
CA GLY A 119 -10.12 -1.42 -9.72
C GLY A 119 -9.72 0.01 -9.41
N LYS A 120 -10.65 0.96 -9.64
CA LYS A 120 -10.53 2.38 -9.29
C LYS A 120 -9.53 2.58 -8.15
N ILE A 121 -8.40 3.21 -8.44
CA ILE A 121 -7.59 3.86 -7.41
C ILE A 121 -8.57 4.85 -6.77
N PHE A 122 -9.01 4.55 -5.54
CA PHE A 122 -9.99 5.37 -4.82
C PHE A 122 -9.31 6.66 -4.32
N ASP A 123 -8.96 7.55 -5.24
CA ASP A 123 -8.84 8.99 -4.96
C ASP A 123 -10.23 9.63 -5.00
N SER A 124 -11.13 9.12 -4.17
CA SER A 124 -12.45 9.72 -3.96
C SER A 124 -12.73 9.86 -2.47
N VAL A 125 -11.85 10.58 -1.77
CA VAL A 125 -12.20 11.29 -0.55
C VAL A 125 -12.12 12.76 -0.88
N LEU A 126 -13.14 13.28 -1.58
CA LEU A 126 -13.67 14.65 -1.51
C LEU A 126 -14.81 14.77 -2.54
N LEU A 127 -15.92 15.35 -2.09
CA LEU A 127 -17.20 15.57 -2.79
C LEU A 127 -18.12 14.35 -3.03
N GLU A 128 -18.93 14.00 -2.02
CA GLU A 128 -20.37 13.77 -2.27
C GLU A 128 -21.24 13.90 -0.99
N LYS A 129 -21.21 15.08 -0.36
CA LYS A 129 -22.31 15.51 0.54
C LYS A 129 -22.99 16.74 -0.04
N LYS A 130 -23.73 16.56 -1.14
CA LYS A 130 -24.86 17.43 -1.57
C LYS A 130 -25.38 16.97 -2.92
N LYS A 131 -26.18 15.89 -2.96
CA LYS A 131 -27.17 15.70 -4.04
C LYS A 131 -28.24 14.63 -3.80
N ASN A 132 -28.56 14.31 -2.53
CA ASN A 132 -29.71 13.46 -2.20
C ASN A 132 -30.73 14.20 -1.29
N SER A 133 -31.22 15.37 -1.72
CA SER A 133 -32.41 15.99 -1.12
C SER A 133 -33.62 16.03 -2.05
N PHE A 134 -33.52 15.51 -3.29
CA PHE A 134 -34.64 15.54 -4.25
C PHE A 134 -35.58 14.33 -4.17
N LEU A 135 -35.19 13.25 -3.48
CA LEU A 135 -36.04 12.07 -3.24
C LEU A 135 -36.86 12.14 -1.94
N ALA A 136 -36.58 13.11 -1.05
CA ALA A 136 -37.28 13.25 0.23
C ALA A 136 -38.57 14.09 0.16
N LYS A 137 -38.88 14.74 -0.96
CA LYS A 137 -40.10 15.57 -1.09
C LYS A 137 -41.32 14.84 -1.63
N ASN A 138 -41.17 13.71 -2.34
CA ASN A 138 -42.30 13.01 -2.95
C ASN A 138 -42.96 11.91 -2.08
N ILE A 139 -42.42 11.64 -0.89
CA ILE A 139 -43.00 10.65 0.04
C ILE A 139 -43.83 11.32 1.15
N LEU A 140 -43.66 12.62 1.39
CA LEU A 140 -44.43 13.37 2.40
C LEU A 140 -45.72 14.02 1.88
N GLU A 141 -46.01 13.98 0.57
CA GLU A 141 -47.25 14.56 0.01
C GLU A 141 -48.40 13.54 -0.18
N LYS A 142 -48.18 12.23 0.07
CA LYS A 142 -49.23 11.20 -0.07
C LYS A 142 -49.99 10.84 1.21
N THR A 143 -49.80 11.56 2.31
CA THR A 143 -50.48 11.30 3.61
C THR A 143 -51.22 12.52 4.18
N LYS A 144 -51.70 13.43 3.33
CA LYS A 144 -52.72 14.42 3.71
C LYS A 144 -53.83 14.47 2.67
N GLN A 145 -54.89 13.69 2.88
CA GLN A 145 -56.28 14.19 2.89
C GLN A 145 -57.26 13.13 3.43
N PRO A 146 -58.37 13.59 4.05
CA PRO A 146 -59.09 12.89 5.11
C PRO A 146 -60.07 11.84 4.59
N ARG A 147 -60.26 10.75 5.35
CA ARG A 147 -61.45 9.90 5.19
C ARG A 147 -62.67 10.69 5.67
N ARG A 148 -63.66 10.80 4.78
CA ARG A 148 -65.05 11.11 5.13
C ARG A 148 -65.60 10.09 6.12
#